data_AF-A0A1Y1CTS8-F1
#
_entry.id   AF-A0A1Y1CTS8-F1
#
_cell.length_a   1.000
_cell.length_b   1.000
_cell.length_c   1.000
_cell.angle_alpha   90.00
_cell.angle_beta   90.00
_cell.angle_gamma   90.00
#
_symmetry.space_group_name_H-M   'P 1'
#
loop_
_entity.id
_entity.type
_entity.pdbx_description
1 polymer ?
#
loop_
_entity_poly.entity_id
_entity_poly.type
_entity_poly.pdbx_seq_one_letter_code
_entity_poly.pdbx_strand_id
1 'polypeptide(L)'
;MKSRAAVAFGPGLPLEIVEIDVAPPKKGEVLVKISHTGVCHTDAYTLSGDDPEGLFPVVLGHEGAGVVVEVGEGVTSVKPGDHVIPL
;
A
#
# COMPACT_ATOMS: atom_id res chain seq x y z
N MET A 1 6.77 8.28 8.21
CA MET A 1 7.90 7.33 8.32
C MET A 1 8.54 7.12 6.95
N LYS A 2 9.86 6.99 6.89
CA LYS A 2 10.54 6.53 5.66
C LYS A 2 10.27 5.05 5.46
N SER A 3 9.93 4.65 4.24
CA SER A 3 9.72 3.25 3.86
C SER A 3 10.24 2.98 2.46
N ARG A 4 10.76 1.76 2.23
CA ARG A 4 10.98 1.27 0.86
C ARG A 4 9.64 0.89 0.26
N ALA A 5 9.43 1.23 -1.01
CA ALA A 5 8.25 0.85 -1.80
C ALA A 5 8.65 0.54 -3.25
N ALA A 6 7.88 -0.33 -3.89
CA ALA A 6 7.95 -0.52 -5.34
C ALA A 6 6.96 0.45 -5.99
N VAL A 7 7.48 1.43 -6.73
CA VAL A 7 6.67 2.47 -7.37
C VAL A 7 6.64 2.23 -8.88
N ALA A 8 5.44 2.25 -9.45
CA ALA A 8 5.24 2.36 -10.87
C ALA A 8 5.23 3.85 -11.25
N PHE A 9 6.26 4.32 -11.95
CA PHE A 9 6.32 5.73 -12.39
C PHE A 9 5.52 6.01 -13.67
N GLY A 10 5.17 4.96 -14.42
CA GLY A 10 4.35 5.04 -15.62
C GLY A 10 3.93 3.65 -16.11
N PRO A 11 2.98 3.58 -17.05
CA PRO A 11 2.46 2.33 -17.56
C PRO A 11 3.53 1.56 -18.35
N GLY A 12 3.57 0.24 -18.15
CA GLY A 12 4.50 -0.68 -18.81
C GLY A 12 5.97 -0.56 -18.38
N LEU A 13 6.30 0.39 -17.49
CA LEU A 13 7.66 0.55 -16.98
C LEU A 13 7.95 -0.47 -15.86
N PRO A 14 9.21 -0.91 -15.71
CA PRO A 14 9.61 -1.68 -14.53
C PRO A 14 9.32 -0.92 -13.24
N LEU A 15 8.92 -1.64 -12.20
CA LEU A 15 8.79 -1.07 -10.86
C LEU A 15 10.16 -0.66 -10.32
N GLU A 16 10.23 0.54 -9.75
CA GLU A 16 11.45 1.03 -9.11
C GLU A 16 11.33 0.94 -7.60
N ILE A 17 12.38 0.42 -6.95
CA ILE A 17 12.45 0.40 -5.49
C ILE A 17 13.01 1.72 -5.00
N VAL A 18 12.15 2.56 -4.44
CA VAL A 18 12.50 3.89 -3.93
C VAL A 18 12.16 4.01 -2.45
N GLU A 19 12.72 5.02 -1.80
CA GLU A 19 12.32 5.43 -0.46
C GLU A 19 11.22 6.48 -0.56
N ILE A 20 10.12 6.29 0.16
CA ILE A 20 8.97 7.20 0.23
C ILE A 20 8.73 7.67 1.67
N ASP A 21 8.04 8.81 1.79
CA ASP A 21 7.49 9.30 3.05
C ASP A 21 6.04 8.84 3.20
N VAL A 22 5.78 7.96 4.17
CA VAL A 22 4.43 7.56 4.57
C VAL A 22 3.97 8.49 5.69
N ALA A 23 2.91 9.26 5.47
CA ALA A 23 2.35 10.15 6.49
C ALA A 23 1.79 9.35 7.69
N PRO A 24 1.73 9.93 8.90
CA PRO A 24 0.99 9.33 10.01
C PRO A 24 -0.51 9.24 9.68
N PRO A 25 -1.25 8.28 10.27
CA PRO A 25 -2.67 8.10 9.99
C PRO A 25 -3.50 9.29 10.50
N LYS A 26 -4.43 9.76 9.68
CA LYS A 26 -5.44 10.76 10.05
C LYS A 26 -6.65 10.10 10.70
N LYS A 27 -7.64 10.89 11.08
CA LYS A 27 -8.93 10.41 11.61
C LYS A 27 -9.53 9.29 10.75
N GLY A 28 -9.82 8.15 11.36
CA GLY A 28 -10.38 6.97 10.69
C GLY A 28 -9.39 6.13 9.88
N GLU A 29 -8.11 6.51 9.81
CA GLU A 29 -7.08 5.78 9.06
C GLU A 29 -6.26 4.86 9.97
N VAL A 30 -5.67 3.82 9.38
CA VAL A 30 -4.82 2.84 10.06
C VAL A 30 -3.49 2.76 9.31
N LEU A 31 -2.38 2.89 10.03
CA LEU A 31 -1.05 2.67 9.49
C LEU A 31 -0.63 1.22 9.75
N VAL A 32 -0.38 0.47 8.68
CA VAL A 32 -0.02 -0.94 8.73
C VAL A 32 1.42 -1.13 8.22
N LYS A 33 2.23 -1.86 8.98
CA LYS A 33 3.51 -2.37 8.49
C LYS A 33 3.27 -3.68 7.76
N ILE A 34 3.30 -3.62 6.43
CA ILE A 34 3.17 -4.80 5.57
C ILE A 34 4.40 -5.71 5.77
N SER A 35 4.14 -6.99 6.04
CA SER A 35 5.19 -8.00 6.21
C SER A 35 5.45 -8.79 4.93
N HIS A 36 4.38 -9.16 4.24
CA HIS A 36 4.37 -9.91 3.00
C HIS A 36 3.20 -9.42 2.14
N THR A 37 3.39 -9.49 0.82
CA THR A 37 2.34 -9.18 -0.17
C THR A 37 2.42 -10.16 -1.33
N GLY A 38 1.27 -10.55 -1.86
CA GLY A 38 1.12 -11.21 -3.14
C GLY A 38 1.22 -10.23 -4.31
N VAL A 39 1.32 -10.78 -5.52
CA VAL A 39 1.16 -10.07 -6.79
C VAL A 39 0.12 -10.83 -7.60
N CYS A 40 -0.90 -10.13 -8.04
CA CYS A 40 -2.02 -10.69 -8.78
C CYS A 40 -2.13 -10.06 -10.16
N HIS A 41 -2.97 -10.65 -11.02
CA HIS A 41 -3.20 -10.14 -12.37
C HIS A 41 -3.76 -8.71 -12.37
N THR A 42 -4.54 -8.32 -11.35
CA THR A 42 -5.05 -6.95 -11.23
C THR A 42 -3.90 -5.93 -11.11
N ASP A 43 -2.85 -6.24 -10.35
CA ASP A 43 -1.69 -5.35 -10.25
C ASP A 43 -0.99 -5.22 -11.62
N ALA A 44 -0.86 -6.33 -12.35
CA ALA A 44 -0.27 -6.34 -13.68
C ALA A 44 -1.13 -5.59 -14.72
N TYR A 45 -2.45 -5.67 -14.62
CA TYR A 45 -3.40 -4.98 -15.49
C TYR A 45 -3.35 -3.46 -15.30
N THR A 46 -3.30 -2.99 -14.06
CA THR A 46 -3.07 -1.56 -13.81
C THR A 46 -1.67 -1.15 -14.27
N LEU A 47 -0.63 -1.94 -13.96
CA LEU A 47 0.75 -1.64 -14.38
C LEU A 47 0.91 -1.58 -15.90
N SER A 48 0.19 -2.39 -16.69
CA SER A 48 0.29 -2.37 -18.15
C SER A 48 -0.22 -1.06 -18.75
N GLY A 49 -1.08 -0.34 -18.04
CA GLY A 49 -1.80 0.85 -18.53
C GLY A 49 -3.11 0.54 -19.25
N ASP A 50 -3.56 -0.72 -19.24
CA ASP A 50 -4.85 -1.11 -19.82
C ASP A 50 -6.03 -0.78 -18.90
N ASP A 51 -5.76 -0.58 -17.61
CA ASP A 51 -6.75 -0.13 -16.63
C ASP A 51 -7.14 1.35 -16.86
N PRO A 52 -8.40 1.65 -17.25
CA PRO A 52 -8.85 3.02 -17.45
C PRO A 52 -8.89 3.83 -16.14
N GLU A 53 -8.87 3.18 -14.98
CA GLU A 53 -8.80 3.83 -13.66
C GLU A 53 -7.35 4.01 -13.17
N GLY A 54 -6.37 3.44 -13.87
CA GLY A 54 -4.97 3.48 -13.51
C GLY A 54 -4.40 4.90 -13.48
N LEU A 55 -3.82 5.28 -12.35
CA LEU A 55 -3.14 6.57 -12.18
C LEU A 55 -1.68 6.34 -11.78
N PHE A 56 -0.78 7.13 -12.33
CA PHE A 56 0.66 7.06 -12.08
C PHE A 56 1.19 8.42 -11.61
N PRO A 57 2.21 8.47 -10.72
CA PRO A 57 2.89 7.34 -10.10
C PRO A 57 2.07 6.66 -9.00
N VAL A 58 2.25 5.35 -8.81
CA VAL A 58 1.47 4.56 -7.84
C VAL A 58 2.27 3.44 -7.18
N VAL A 59 1.95 3.15 -5.92
CA VAL A 59 2.33 1.91 -5.23
C VAL A 59 1.17 0.94 -5.37
N LEU A 60 1.37 -0.11 -6.17
CA LEU A 60 0.37 -1.17 -6.41
C LEU A 60 0.35 -2.17 -5.25
N GLY A 61 -0.43 -3.25 -5.39
CA GLY A 61 -0.55 -4.33 -4.42
C GLY A 61 -1.81 -4.21 -3.57
N HIS A 62 -2.56 -5.30 -3.50
CA HIS A 62 -3.84 -5.38 -2.76
C HIS A 62 -4.00 -6.71 -1.99
N GLU A 63 -2.96 -7.55 -1.96
CA GLU A 63 -2.98 -8.86 -1.32
C GLU A 63 -1.91 -8.93 -0.22
N GLY A 64 -2.09 -8.16 0.85
CA GLY A 64 -1.08 -7.98 1.91
C GLY A 64 -1.47 -8.57 3.26
N ALA A 65 -0.46 -8.88 4.09
CA ALA A 65 -0.65 -9.12 5.52
C ALA A 65 0.39 -8.36 6.34
N GLY A 66 -0.04 -7.77 7.45
CA GLY A 66 0.82 -6.90 8.24
C GLY A 66 0.37 -6.75 9.68
N VAL A 67 1.05 -5.83 10.36
CA VAL A 67 0.79 -5.49 11.76
C VAL A 67 0.46 -4.00 11.85
N VAL A 68 -0.59 -3.65 12.59
CA VAL A 68 -0.95 -2.26 12.85
C VAL A 68 0.15 -1.58 13.66
N VAL A 69 0.65 -0.45 13.16
CA VAL A 69 1.68 0.37 13.81
C VAL A 69 1.05 1.50 14.60
N GLU A 70 0.08 2.18 14.00
CA GLU A 70 -0.58 3.35 14.56
C GLU A 70 -2.01 3.43 14.03
N VAL A 71 -2.92 4.00 14.82
CA VAL A 71 -4.30 4.24 14.41
C VAL A 71 -4.62 5.71 14.62
N GLY A 72 -5.36 6.30 13.68
CA GLY A 72 -5.80 7.69 13.82
C GLY A 72 -7.01 7.84 14.73
N GLU A 73 -7.40 9.10 14.97
CA GLU A 73 -8.54 9.45 15.82
C GLU A 73 -9.81 8.68 15.41
N GLY A 74 -10.53 8.14 16.40
CA GLY A 74 -11.84 7.51 16.20
C GLY A 74 -11.80 6.06 15.71
N VAL A 75 -10.62 5.50 15.39
CA VAL A 75 -10.48 4.07 15.11
C VAL A 75 -10.62 3.28 16.40
N THR A 76 -11.55 2.33 16.43
CA THR A 76 -11.83 1.47 17.59
C THR A 76 -11.84 -0.03 17.24
N SER A 77 -11.84 -0.38 15.95
CA SER A 77 -11.92 -1.75 15.46
C SER A 77 -10.61 -2.52 15.55
N VAL A 78 -9.47 -1.81 15.56
CA VAL A 78 -8.11 -2.34 15.66
C VAL A 78 -7.24 -1.43 16.52
N LYS A 79 -6.12 -1.95 17.01
CA LYS A 79 -5.11 -1.20 17.78
C LYS A 79 -3.69 -1.59 17.35
N PRO A 80 -2.66 -0.77 17.67
CA PRO A 80 -1.27 -1.14 17.45
C PRO A 80 -0.93 -2.54 17.97
N GLY A 81 -0.23 -3.32 17.15
CA GLY A 81 0.13 -4.72 17.42
C GLY A 81 -0.85 -5.76 16.86
N ASP A 82 -2.06 -5.37 16.44
CA ASP A 82 -2.99 -6.32 15.82
C ASP A 82 -2.47 -6.77 14.45
N HIS A 83 -2.66 -8.05 14.14
CA HIS A 83 -2.39 -8.63 12.82
C HIS A 83 -3.61 -8.41 11.92
N VAL A 84 -3.39 -7.85 10.74
CA VAL A 84 -4.46 -7.46 9.82
C VAL A 84 -4.14 -7.85 8.38
N ILE A 85 -5.20 -8.03 7.60
CA ILE A 85 -5.15 -8.22 6.15
C ILE A 85 -5.87 -7.02 5.53
N PRO A 86 -5.14 -6.07 4.90
CA PRO A 86 -5.75 -5.06 4.04
C PRO A 86 -6.17 -5.75 2.74
N LEU A 87 -7.48 -5.78 2.49
CA LEU A 87 -8.13 -6.30 1.29
C LEU A 87 -9.05 -5.21 0.74
#